data_AF-A0A965ZE99-F1
#
_entry.id   AF-A0A965ZE99-F1
#
_cell.length_a   1.000
_cell.length_b   1.000
_cell.length_c   1.000
_cell.angle_alpha   90.00
_cell.angle_beta   90.00
_cell.angle_gamma   90.00
#
_symmetry.space_group_name_H-M   'P 1'
#
loop_
_entity.id
_entity.type
_entity.pdbx_description
1 polymer ?
#
loop_
_entity_poly.entity_id
_entity_poly.type
_entity_poly.pdbx_seq_one_letter_code
_entity_poly.pdbx_strand_id
1 'polypeptide(L)'
;MQYEIGKTYEVTCAELRWKGDGLLFYIPVFDNLHADPQFGFPHEHYHIDGRFEIHPRMRHWFKVSDGHTLTVIVTHNNGSYNFLKLVKRRLLLERQSTGLLFSTEPPEAGSENLINYHAWYQSFVGRSCKGKRCPHFGTEMLERNGRLVCPMHHLTADAVMQVIIAEGER
;
A
#
# COMPACT_ATOMS: atom_id res chain seq x y z
N MET A 1 4.45 -14.64 7.27
CA MET A 1 5.40 -14.44 8.40
C MET A 1 4.70 -13.59 9.46
N GLN A 2 4.72 -13.96 10.74
CA GLN A 2 4.05 -13.16 11.78
C GLN A 2 4.99 -12.05 12.23
N TYR A 3 4.69 -10.82 11.82
CA TYR A 3 5.42 -9.63 12.23
C TYR A 3 4.98 -9.21 13.64
N GLU A 4 5.94 -8.93 14.51
CA GLU A 4 5.73 -8.42 15.87
C GLU A 4 6.20 -6.97 15.98
N ILE A 5 5.34 -6.11 16.55
CA ILE A 5 5.61 -4.67 16.77
C ILE A 5 6.81 -4.52 17.70
N GLY A 6 7.67 -3.53 17.44
CA GLY A 6 8.87 -3.25 18.23
C GLY A 6 10.10 -4.04 17.79
N LYS A 7 9.97 -4.96 16.82
CA LYS A 7 11.10 -5.71 16.25
C LYS A 7 11.54 -5.13 14.91
N THR A 8 12.81 -5.38 14.58
CA THR A 8 13.41 -4.95 13.31
C THR A 8 13.43 -6.08 12.30
N TYR A 9 13.02 -5.79 11.07
CA TYR A 9 13.01 -6.76 9.97
C TYR A 9 13.75 -6.22 8.76
N GLU A 10 14.31 -7.13 7.95
CA GLU A 10 14.82 -6.77 6.63
C GLU A 10 13.65 -6.57 5.67
N VAL A 11 13.56 -5.37 5.09
CA VAL A 11 12.48 -4.96 4.20
C VAL A 11 13.01 -4.30 2.94
N THR A 12 12.25 -4.43 1.85
CA THR A 12 12.53 -3.68 0.62
C THR A 12 12.18 -2.21 0.84
N CYS A 13 13.10 -1.32 0.48
CA CYS A 13 12.92 0.12 0.53
C CYS A 13 13.23 0.74 -0.84
N ALA A 14 12.47 1.75 -1.23
CA ALA A 14 12.84 2.67 -2.28
C ALA A 14 13.88 3.67 -1.73
N GLU A 15 15.04 3.74 -2.38
CA GLU A 15 16.06 4.75 -2.12
C GLU A 15 15.74 6.01 -2.94
N LEU A 16 15.43 7.11 -2.25
CA LEU A 16 15.01 8.37 -2.86
C LEU A 16 16.03 9.46 -2.55
N ARG A 17 16.47 10.19 -3.58
CA ARG A 17 17.24 11.43 -3.41
C ARG A 17 16.32 12.63 -3.51
N TRP A 18 16.17 13.37 -2.43
CA TRP A 18 15.33 14.55 -2.39
C TRP A 18 15.94 15.70 -3.21
N LYS A 19 15.15 16.36 -4.06
CA LYS A 19 15.67 17.41 -4.95
C LYS A 19 15.95 18.73 -4.22
N GLY A 20 15.23 19.00 -3.14
CA GLY A 20 15.35 20.27 -2.40
C GLY A 20 16.67 20.41 -1.62
N ASP A 21 17.20 19.34 -1.07
CA ASP A 21 18.38 19.36 -0.18
C ASP A 21 19.38 18.21 -0.43
N GLY A 22 19.11 17.35 -1.42
CA GLY A 22 19.98 16.23 -1.77
C GLY A 22 19.97 15.06 -0.79
N LEU A 23 19.18 15.11 0.28
CA LEU A 23 19.16 14.05 1.30
C LEU A 23 18.63 12.73 0.72
N LEU A 24 19.19 11.63 1.21
CA LEU A 24 18.72 10.28 0.90
C LEU A 24 17.69 9.83 1.93
N PHE A 25 16.56 9.34 1.43
CA PHE A 25 15.52 8.72 2.24
C PHE A 25 15.29 7.27 1.78
N TYR A 26 14.97 6.41 2.75
CA TYR A 26 14.64 5.01 2.51
C TYR A 26 13.19 4.78 2.90
N ILE A 27 12.33 4.53 1.92
CA ILE A 27 10.89 4.38 2.15
C ILE A 27 10.54 2.90 1.99
N PRO A 28 10.00 2.23 3.02
CA PRO A 28 9.57 0.84 2.93
C PRO A 28 8.47 0.70 1.88
N VAL A 29 8.59 -0.30 1.01
CA VAL A 29 7.67 -0.54 -0.10
C VAL A 29 7.39 -2.02 -0.31
N PHE A 30 6.23 -2.34 -0.89
CA PHE A 30 5.98 -3.64 -1.48
C PHE A 30 6.73 -3.75 -2.80
N ASP A 31 7.56 -4.79 -2.95
CA ASP A 31 8.36 -5.05 -4.14
C ASP A 31 7.50 -5.64 -5.28
N ASN A 32 6.61 -4.80 -5.79
CA ASN A 32 5.69 -5.11 -6.86
C ASN A 32 5.48 -3.84 -7.69
N LEU A 33 6.32 -3.63 -8.71
CA LEU A 33 6.19 -2.49 -9.61
C LEU A 33 5.00 -2.70 -10.53
N HIS A 34 4.04 -1.77 -10.52
CA HIS A 34 2.86 -1.84 -11.38
C HIS A 34 2.27 -0.46 -11.61
N ALA A 35 1.29 -0.39 -12.51
CA ALA A 35 0.43 0.77 -12.72
C ALA A 35 -1.02 0.40 -12.39
N ASP A 36 -1.81 1.40 -11.99
CA ASP A 36 -3.22 1.24 -11.67
C ASP A 36 -4.08 2.15 -12.58
N PRO A 37 -4.10 1.93 -13.91
CA PRO A 37 -4.86 2.77 -14.84
C PRO A 37 -6.37 2.75 -14.55
N GLN A 38 -6.87 1.65 -13.97
CA GLN A 38 -8.24 1.51 -13.49
C GLN A 38 -8.63 2.50 -12.38
N PHE A 39 -7.66 3.12 -11.69
CA PHE A 39 -7.88 4.17 -10.69
C PHE A 39 -7.44 5.55 -11.18
N GLY A 40 -7.23 5.72 -12.49
CA GLY A 40 -6.69 6.97 -13.05
C GLY A 40 -5.20 7.19 -12.75
N PHE A 41 -4.46 6.13 -12.39
CA PHE A 41 -3.03 6.22 -12.08
C PHE A 41 -2.19 5.35 -13.05
N PRO A 42 -1.96 5.82 -14.28
CA PRO A 42 -1.37 5.01 -15.35
C PRO A 42 0.15 4.83 -15.24
N HIS A 43 0.80 5.48 -14.27
CA HIS A 43 2.25 5.44 -14.13
C HIS A 43 2.70 4.31 -13.22
N GLU A 44 3.83 3.69 -13.56
CA GLU A 44 4.46 2.67 -12.74
C GLU A 44 4.89 3.24 -11.38
N HIS A 45 4.57 2.51 -10.33
CA HIS A 45 4.83 2.90 -8.96
C HIS A 45 4.95 1.70 -8.03
N TYR A 46 5.49 1.97 -6.84
CA TYR A 46 5.48 1.09 -5.68
C TYR A 46 4.53 1.62 -4.61
N HIS A 47 3.84 0.69 -3.94
CA HIS A 47 3.03 1.02 -2.76
C HIS A 47 3.90 1.04 -1.51
N ILE A 48 3.64 2.00 -0.63
CA ILE A 48 4.39 2.21 0.60
C ILE A 48 3.92 1.21 1.66
N ASP A 49 4.86 0.50 2.29
CA ASP A 49 4.58 -0.36 3.44
C ASP A 49 4.69 0.46 4.73
N GLY A 50 3.61 1.16 5.07
CA GLY A 50 3.55 2.03 6.25
C GLY A 50 3.58 1.30 7.61
N ARG A 51 3.77 -0.03 7.65
CA ARG A 51 3.99 -0.76 8.92
C ARG A 51 5.33 -0.41 9.57
N PHE A 52 6.33 -0.09 8.75
CA PHE A 52 7.69 0.15 9.17
C PHE A 52 7.95 1.63 9.44
N GLU A 53 8.98 1.91 10.23
CA GLU A 53 9.44 3.27 10.53
C GLU A 53 9.74 4.05 9.25
N ILE A 54 9.25 5.29 9.19
CA ILE A 54 9.49 6.24 8.10
C ILE A 54 9.91 7.56 8.72
N HIS A 55 10.98 8.15 8.19
CA HIS A 55 11.50 9.45 8.63
C HIS A 55 10.36 10.49 8.75
N PRO A 56 10.24 11.28 9.84
CA PRO A 56 9.06 12.12 10.11
C PRO A 56 8.66 13.06 8.97
N ARG A 57 9.64 13.69 8.32
CA ARG A 57 9.42 14.53 7.13
C ARG A 57 8.78 13.75 5.97
N MET A 58 9.23 12.53 5.73
CA MET A 58 8.71 11.67 4.67
C MET A 58 7.32 11.14 5.04
N ARG A 59 7.10 10.81 6.32
CA ARG A 59 5.78 10.45 6.85
C ARG A 59 4.75 11.54 6.56
N HIS A 60 5.11 12.79 6.82
CA HIS A 60 4.26 13.95 6.50
C HIS A 60 4.05 14.10 4.99
N TRP A 61 5.13 14.06 4.20
CA TRP A 61 5.05 14.21 2.74
C TRP A 61 4.18 13.15 2.07
N PHE A 62 4.37 11.88 2.42
CA PHE A 62 3.63 10.74 1.88
C PHE A 62 2.24 10.56 2.53
N LYS A 63 1.85 11.47 3.43
CA LYS A 63 0.58 11.45 4.15
C LYS A 63 0.31 10.09 4.81
N VAL A 64 1.32 9.56 5.50
CA VAL A 64 1.21 8.27 6.17
C VAL A 64 0.50 8.46 7.51
N SER A 65 -0.72 7.94 7.61
CA SER A 65 -1.57 8.01 8.81
C SER A 65 -1.98 6.60 9.22
N ASP A 66 -1.66 6.24 10.46
CA ASP A 66 -1.81 4.89 10.98
C ASP A 66 -1.38 3.76 10.01
N GLY A 67 -0.22 3.93 9.37
CA GLY A 67 0.34 2.99 8.39
C GLY A 67 -0.30 2.99 7.01
N HIS A 68 -1.46 3.64 6.86
CA HIS A 68 -2.10 3.80 5.57
C HIS A 68 -1.56 5.05 4.86
N THR A 69 -1.54 5.01 3.52
CA THR A 69 -0.91 6.06 2.70
C THR A 69 -1.84 6.54 1.60
N LEU A 70 -1.85 7.84 1.32
CA LEU A 70 -2.57 8.42 0.17
C LEU A 70 -1.67 8.55 -1.08
N THR A 71 -0.45 8.06 -1.01
CA THR A 71 0.58 8.31 -2.01
C THR A 71 1.34 7.03 -2.32
N VAL A 72 1.99 7.04 -3.49
CA VAL A 72 2.82 5.94 -3.99
C VAL A 72 4.20 6.49 -4.38
N ILE A 73 5.17 5.60 -4.53
CA ILE A 73 6.50 5.95 -5.01
C ILE A 73 6.56 5.71 -6.52
N VAL A 74 6.64 6.77 -7.31
CA VAL A 74 6.83 6.66 -8.76
C VAL A 74 8.30 6.47 -9.10
N THR A 75 8.59 5.68 -10.12
CA THR A 75 9.96 5.39 -10.58
C THR A 75 10.49 6.43 -11.58
N HIS A 76 9.58 7.14 -12.24
CA HIS A 76 9.92 8.19 -13.19
C HIS A 76 10.19 9.54 -12.48
N ASN A 77 10.60 10.54 -13.25
CA ASN A 77 11.04 11.83 -12.75
C ASN A 77 9.91 12.54 -11.96
N ASN A 78 10.01 12.53 -10.63
CA ASN A 78 9.09 13.21 -9.74
C ASN A 78 9.59 14.64 -9.46
N GLY A 79 8.70 15.62 -9.32
CA GLY A 79 9.09 17.00 -9.02
C GLY A 79 9.88 17.18 -7.71
N SER A 80 9.72 16.26 -6.76
CA SER A 80 10.23 16.38 -5.39
C SER A 80 11.44 15.49 -5.09
N TYR A 81 11.57 14.35 -5.77
CA TYR A 81 12.66 13.39 -5.54
C TYR A 81 13.08 12.69 -6.84
N ASN A 82 14.27 12.07 -6.79
CA ASN A 82 14.71 11.09 -7.77
C ASN A 82 14.64 9.69 -7.14
N PHE A 83 13.91 8.77 -7.76
CA PHE A 83 14.00 7.35 -7.42
C PHE A 83 15.35 6.82 -7.91
N LEU A 84 16.12 6.16 -7.03
CA LEU A 84 17.43 5.63 -7.38
C LEU A 84 17.38 4.13 -7.65
N LYS A 85 16.87 3.34 -6.70
CA LYS A 85 16.81 1.88 -6.74
C LYS A 85 16.02 1.31 -5.56
N LEU A 86 15.73 0.02 -5.62
CA LEU A 86 15.34 -0.76 -4.45
C LEU A 86 16.56 -1.23 -3.66
N VAL A 87 16.47 -1.20 -2.34
CA VAL A 87 17.49 -1.70 -1.41
C VAL A 87 16.86 -2.45 -0.25
N LYS A 88 17.59 -3.38 0.35
CA LYS A 88 17.20 -3.98 1.62
C LYS A 88 17.69 -3.11 2.79
N ARG A 89 16.83 -2.88 3.77
CA ARG A 89 17.14 -2.17 5.02
C ARG A 89 16.50 -2.87 6.20
N ARG A 90 17.15 -2.78 7.35
CA ARG A 90 16.60 -3.25 8.62
C ARG A 90 15.81 -2.11 9.26
N LEU A 91 14.48 -2.20 9.26
CA LEU A 91 13.59 -1.17 9.80
C LEU A 91 12.76 -1.71 10.95
N LEU A 92 12.45 -0.83 11.92
CA LEU A 92 11.56 -1.12 13.03
C LEU A 92 10.12 -1.27 12.53
N LEU A 93 9.44 -2.34 12.93
CA LEU A 93 8.00 -2.47 12.75
C LEU A 93 7.28 -1.67 13.84
N GLU A 94 6.58 -0.60 13.46
CA GLU A 94 5.85 0.24 14.40
C GLU A 94 4.40 -0.21 14.61
N ARG A 95 3.82 -0.87 13.61
CA ARG A 95 2.38 -1.16 13.56
C ARG A 95 2.06 -2.32 12.63
N GLN A 96 0.84 -2.85 12.76
CA GLN A 96 0.33 -3.91 11.89
C GLN A 96 -0.40 -3.38 10.65
N SER A 97 -0.93 -2.16 10.72
CA SER A 97 -1.73 -1.48 9.69
C SER A 97 -0.88 -0.99 8.51
N THR A 98 -1.43 -1.15 7.30
CA THR A 98 -0.89 -0.66 6.01
C THR A 98 -1.91 -0.89 4.90
N GLY A 99 -1.67 -0.26 3.75
CA GLY A 99 -2.56 -0.19 2.60
C GLY A 99 -2.76 1.24 2.14
N LEU A 100 -3.31 1.38 0.93
CA LEU A 100 -3.82 2.67 0.50
C LEU A 100 -4.93 3.13 1.45
N LEU A 101 -4.89 4.40 1.83
CA LEU A 101 -6.01 5.05 2.51
C LEU A 101 -6.98 5.53 1.43
N PHE A 102 -8.09 4.84 1.21
CA PHE A 102 -9.21 5.45 0.51
C PHE A 102 -10.05 6.20 1.55
N SER A 103 -10.32 7.49 1.34
CA SER A 103 -11.20 8.26 2.24
C SER A 103 -12.56 7.57 2.28
N THR A 104 -12.97 7.09 3.45
CA THR A 104 -14.33 6.58 3.70
C THR A 104 -15.33 7.70 3.98
N GLU A 105 -14.84 8.92 4.25
CA GLU A 105 -15.71 10.09 4.26
C GLU A 105 -16.12 10.39 2.82
N PRO A 106 -17.42 10.58 2.53
CA PRO A 106 -17.84 10.97 1.21
C PRO A 106 -17.08 12.25 0.87
N PRO A 107 -16.23 12.26 -0.17
CA PRO A 107 -15.75 13.54 -0.68
C PRO A 107 -17.00 14.36 -0.99
N GLU A 108 -16.93 15.67 -0.80
CA GLU A 108 -17.94 16.59 -1.31
C GLU A 108 -18.20 16.25 -2.78
N ALA A 109 -19.22 15.42 -3.04
CA ALA A 109 -19.43 14.70 -4.30
C ALA A 109 -18.25 13.82 -4.81
N GLY A 110 -18.59 12.80 -5.60
CA GLY A 110 -17.66 11.78 -6.09
C GLY A 110 -16.45 12.30 -6.85
N SER A 111 -15.26 12.13 -6.27
CA SER A 111 -14.06 12.03 -7.08
C SER A 111 -14.16 10.78 -7.96
N GLU A 112 -13.94 10.93 -9.27
CA GLU A 112 -13.98 9.85 -10.27
C GLU A 112 -13.15 8.63 -9.82
N ASN A 113 -12.02 8.88 -9.14
CA ASN A 113 -11.14 7.83 -8.60
C ASN A 113 -11.80 6.94 -7.54
N LEU A 114 -12.67 7.49 -6.68
CA LEU A 114 -13.37 6.70 -5.66
C LEU A 114 -14.45 5.82 -6.29
N ILE A 115 -15.18 6.36 -7.28
CA ILE A 115 -16.18 5.59 -8.05
C ILE A 115 -15.49 4.44 -8.79
N ASN A 116 -14.37 4.75 -9.47
CA ASN A 116 -13.57 3.77 -10.18
C ASN A 116 -13.01 2.71 -9.23
N TYR A 117 -12.55 3.11 -8.04
CA TYR A 117 -12.09 2.17 -7.02
C TYR A 117 -13.21 1.23 -6.56
N HIS A 118 -14.40 1.73 -6.22
CA HIS A 118 -15.50 0.86 -5.81
C HIS A 118 -15.93 -0.08 -6.94
N ALA A 119 -16.05 0.42 -8.18
CA ALA A 119 -16.39 -0.42 -9.33
C ALA A 119 -15.35 -1.53 -9.55
N TRP A 120 -14.06 -1.17 -9.46
CA TRP A 120 -12.97 -2.11 -9.49
C TRP A 120 -13.08 -3.13 -8.35
N TYR A 121 -13.27 -2.71 -7.10
CA TYR A 121 -13.39 -3.59 -5.94
C TYR A 121 -14.52 -4.61 -6.14
N GLN A 122 -15.70 -4.12 -6.55
CA GLN A 122 -16.86 -4.97 -6.81
C GLN A 122 -16.58 -6.02 -7.89
N SER A 123 -15.76 -5.71 -8.90
CA SER A 123 -15.36 -6.68 -9.92
C SER A 123 -14.54 -7.87 -9.37
N PHE A 124 -13.98 -7.75 -8.16
CA PHE A 124 -13.24 -8.80 -7.47
C PHE A 124 -14.08 -9.60 -6.47
N VAL A 125 -15.26 -9.12 -6.06
CA VAL A 125 -16.11 -9.83 -5.09
C VAL A 125 -16.43 -11.26 -5.59
N GLY A 126 -16.28 -12.24 -4.70
CA GLY A 126 -16.43 -13.66 -5.02
C GLY A 126 -15.22 -14.31 -5.71
N ARG A 127 -14.21 -13.55 -6.14
CA ARG A 127 -12.97 -14.14 -6.69
C ARG A 127 -12.17 -14.82 -5.58
N SER A 128 -11.55 -15.94 -5.93
CA SER A 128 -10.70 -16.69 -5.00
C SER A 128 -9.39 -15.96 -4.71
N CYS A 129 -8.98 -15.96 -3.45
CA CYS A 129 -7.66 -15.54 -2.98
C CYS A 129 -6.85 -16.72 -2.41
N LYS A 130 -7.03 -17.91 -3.02
CA LYS A 130 -6.46 -19.17 -2.54
C LYS A 130 -4.96 -19.05 -2.23
N GLY A 131 -4.55 -19.57 -1.08
CA GLY A 131 -3.17 -19.47 -0.62
C GLY A 131 -2.81 -18.09 -0.07
N LYS A 132 -3.81 -17.30 0.36
CA LYS A 132 -3.67 -15.93 0.87
C LYS A 132 -3.05 -14.98 -0.14
N ARG A 133 -3.40 -15.14 -1.43
CA ARG A 133 -2.88 -14.34 -2.55
C ARG A 133 -3.97 -13.44 -3.11
N CYS A 134 -3.68 -12.15 -3.19
CA CYS A 134 -4.60 -11.17 -3.76
C CYS A 134 -4.90 -11.53 -5.24
N PRO A 135 -6.16 -11.62 -5.67
CA PRO A 135 -6.52 -11.94 -7.05
C PRO A 135 -6.15 -10.85 -8.07
N HIS A 136 -5.71 -9.67 -7.62
CA HIS A 136 -5.25 -8.58 -8.48
C HIS A 136 -3.83 -8.82 -9.00
N PHE A 137 -2.83 -8.79 -8.11
CA PHE A 137 -1.41 -8.94 -8.48
C PHE A 137 -0.69 -10.09 -7.77
N GLY A 138 -1.41 -10.98 -7.09
CA GLY A 138 -0.80 -12.11 -6.38
C GLY A 138 0.00 -11.71 -5.13
N THR A 139 -0.13 -10.47 -4.65
CA THR A 139 0.48 -10.02 -3.39
C THR A 139 -0.07 -10.86 -2.23
N GLU A 140 0.80 -11.23 -1.28
CA GLU A 140 0.37 -11.91 -0.05
C GLU A 140 -0.57 -10.99 0.75
N MET A 141 -1.75 -11.50 1.07
CA MET A 141 -2.73 -10.79 1.89
C MET A 141 -2.39 -10.94 3.37
N LEU A 142 -2.62 -9.87 4.13
CA LEU A 142 -2.35 -9.84 5.57
C LEU A 142 -3.59 -10.29 6.34
N GLU A 143 -3.41 -11.21 7.28
CA GLU A 143 -4.49 -11.65 8.15
C GLU A 143 -4.71 -10.63 9.27
N ARG A 144 -5.95 -10.13 9.41
CA ARG A 144 -6.37 -9.18 10.44
C ARG A 144 -7.79 -9.48 10.86
N ASN A 145 -8.01 -9.71 12.16
CA ASN A 145 -9.35 -9.92 12.74
C ASN A 145 -10.20 -10.98 11.99
N GLY A 146 -9.59 -12.12 11.63
CA GLY A 146 -10.28 -13.19 10.90
C GLY A 146 -10.51 -12.93 9.40
N ARG A 147 -9.97 -11.83 8.85
CA ARG A 147 -10.04 -11.48 7.44
C ARG A 147 -8.66 -11.44 6.80
N LEU A 148 -8.61 -11.63 5.48
CA LEU A 148 -7.42 -11.38 4.67
C LEU A 148 -7.56 -10.00 4.02
N VAL A 149 -6.56 -9.15 4.14
CA VAL A 149 -6.56 -7.79 3.59
C VAL A 149 -5.38 -7.60 2.67
N CYS A 150 -5.63 -7.21 1.42
CA CYS A 150 -4.58 -6.84 0.48
C CYS A 150 -3.81 -5.62 1.02
N PRO A 151 -2.48 -5.70 1.19
CA PRO A 151 -1.71 -4.63 1.79
C PRO A 151 -1.43 -3.47 0.84
N MET A 152 -1.86 -3.56 -0.43
CA MET A 152 -1.74 -2.48 -1.41
C MET A 152 -3.08 -1.77 -1.58
N HIS A 153 -4.08 -2.48 -2.10
CA HIS A 153 -5.37 -1.91 -2.53
C HIS A 153 -6.56 -2.29 -1.64
N HIS A 154 -6.32 -2.82 -0.44
CA HIS A 154 -7.36 -3.08 0.57
C HIS A 154 -8.49 -4.05 0.19
N LEU A 155 -8.35 -4.84 -0.89
CA LEU A 155 -9.25 -5.98 -1.14
C LEU A 155 -9.34 -6.87 0.10
N THR A 156 -10.55 -7.08 0.58
CA THR A 156 -10.81 -7.87 1.80
C THR A 156 -11.43 -9.20 1.43
N ALA A 157 -10.98 -10.26 2.10
CA ALA A 157 -11.44 -11.63 1.90
C ALA A 157 -11.79 -12.29 3.24
N ASP A 158 -12.72 -13.23 3.17
CA ASP A 158 -12.94 -14.19 4.25
C ASP A 158 -11.72 -15.12 4.38
N ALA A 159 -11.14 -15.24 5.58
CA ALA A 159 -9.91 -16.01 5.78
C ALA A 159 -10.12 -17.53 5.67
N VAL A 160 -11.34 -18.01 5.90
CA VAL A 160 -11.70 -19.43 5.86
C VAL A 160 -12.06 -19.83 4.43
N MET A 161 -13.00 -19.12 3.81
CA MET A 161 -13.46 -19.39 2.45
C MET A 161 -12.45 -18.97 1.39
N GLN A 162 -11.55 -18.04 1.71
CA GLN A 162 -10.55 -17.48 0.78
C GLN A 162 -11.19 -16.92 -0.49
N VAL A 163 -12.22 -16.09 -0.30
CA VAL A 163 -12.91 -15.35 -1.35
C VAL A 163 -13.03 -13.89 -0.96
N ILE A 164 -12.93 -12.99 -1.94
CA ILE A 164 -13.14 -11.55 -1.72
C ILE A 164 -14.59 -11.30 -1.33
N ILE A 165 -14.79 -10.50 -0.28
CA ILE A 165 -16.09 -10.10 0.26
C ILE A 165 -16.36 -8.62 -0.02
N ALA A 166 -17.64 -8.24 -0.01
CA ALA A 166 -18.05 -6.87 -0.29
C ALA A 166 -17.48 -5.89 0.76
N GLU A 167 -17.17 -4.66 0.30
CA GLU A 167 -16.71 -3.60 1.18
C GLU A 167 -17.83 -3.22 2.16
N GLY A 168 -17.53 -3.19 3.46
CA GLY A 168 -18.50 -2.80 4.50
C GLY A 168 -19.22 -3.96 5.20
N GLU A 169 -18.97 -5.21 4.82
CA GLU A 169 -19.21 -6.35 5.72
C GLU A 169 -18.17 -6.27 6.86
N ARG A 170 -18.36 -5.32 7.79
CA ARG A 170 -17.51 -5.05 8.94
C ARG A 170 -17.97 -5.84 10.14
#